data_AF-A0A410ULM6-F1
#
_entry.id   AF-A0A410ULM6-F1
#
_cell.length_a   1.000
_cell.length_b   1.000
_cell.length_c   1.000
_cell.angle_alpha   90.00
_cell.angle_beta   90.00
_cell.angle_gamma   90.00
#
_symmetry.space_group_name_H-M   'P 1'
#
loop_
_entity.id
_entity.type
_entity.pdbx_description
1 polymer ?
#
loop_
_entity_poly.entity_id
_entity_poly.type
_entity_poly.pdbx_seq_one_letter_code
_entity_poly.pdbx_strand_id
1 'polypeptide(L)'
;MSGKLFIKTHGCQMNAYDSAKMADVLKASHGLELTQDESEADVILINTCSIREKAQEKVFSQLGRWKEYKQGGKPVLIGVGGCVASQEGEAIIKRAPYVDLVFGPQTLHRLPELIEAKRTTGKPQVDISFPEIEKFDRLPEPRAEGPTAFVSIMEGCSKYCSYCVVPYTRGEEISRRLDDVIVEVAQLADQGVREVILLGQNVNAYRGPTHDGGTADLAVLIHAIAQIEGIGRIRFTTSHPLEFSDSLIEAYANVPQLANFLHLPVQAGSDRILTAMKRDYTALEFKQKIRKLRAVRPDICISSDFIVGFPGETEEDFSKTMKLIDDIGFDQSFSFIFSSRPGTPAANLADDTPAEVKSERLARLQAVLNANAKKINEAMVGTVQRVLVEKPSKKNPNELTGRTENMRYVNFPGPTRLIGQFVDVVITEAMTNSLRGRIGSWDSQAARVGMSATPANPGLRIRVMPYQAEHFEAATGLIVAIQRDEFGFDIDLAKQPDLSEIPTFYQSGTGNFWAALDGDVVVGTIALKDIGGRMVALRKMFVAAKYRGAEWGVAAKLLDTAMGWARRHAVLSVLLGTTEKFRAAHRFYEKHGFTLVEKESLPDNFFFMSIDTRFYRLNLE
;
A
#
# COMPACT_ATOMS: atom_id res chain seq x y z
N MET A 1 -16.39 -35.22 -11.38
CA MET A 1 -16.93 -33.84 -11.38
C MET A 1 -16.17 -33.07 -10.30
N SER A 2 -15.71 -31.86 -10.59
CA SER A 2 -15.18 -30.96 -9.58
C SER A 2 -16.29 -30.63 -8.59
N GLY A 3 -16.00 -30.70 -7.29
CA GLY A 3 -16.99 -30.35 -6.27
C GLY A 3 -17.33 -28.86 -6.33
N LYS A 4 -18.48 -28.47 -5.80
CA LYS A 4 -18.97 -27.10 -5.81
C LYS A 4 -18.87 -26.44 -4.43
N LEU A 5 -18.47 -25.18 -4.41
CA LEU A 5 -18.31 -24.34 -3.22
C LEU A 5 -19.23 -23.13 -3.33
N PHE A 6 -20.08 -22.94 -2.33
CA PHE A 6 -20.85 -21.71 -2.17
C PHE A 6 -20.32 -20.94 -0.97
N ILE A 7 -20.03 -19.64 -1.14
CA ILE A 7 -19.62 -18.76 -0.04
C ILE A 7 -20.55 -17.57 0.05
N LYS A 8 -21.24 -17.43 1.18
CA LYS A 8 -22.03 -16.25 1.53
C LYS A 8 -21.19 -15.29 2.36
N THR A 9 -20.75 -14.20 1.74
CA THR A 9 -19.97 -13.17 2.43
C THR A 9 -20.89 -12.09 3.02
N HIS A 10 -20.87 -11.95 4.33
CA HIS A 10 -21.52 -10.87 5.06
C HIS A 10 -20.49 -10.06 5.85
N GLY A 11 -20.29 -8.79 5.51
CA GLY A 11 -19.42 -7.95 6.33
C GLY A 11 -18.76 -6.79 5.62
N CYS A 12 -17.45 -6.69 5.83
CA CYS A 12 -16.57 -5.63 5.34
C CYS A 12 -15.61 -6.15 4.26
N GLN A 13 -14.70 -5.28 3.80
CA GLN A 13 -13.67 -5.62 2.81
C GLN A 13 -12.76 -6.77 3.28
N MET A 14 -12.47 -6.88 4.58
CA MET A 14 -11.73 -8.02 5.12
C MET A 14 -12.49 -9.33 4.94
N ASN A 15 -13.81 -9.36 5.13
CA ASN A 15 -14.58 -10.58 4.87
C ASN A 15 -14.60 -10.94 3.39
N ALA A 16 -14.63 -9.95 2.48
CA ALA A 16 -14.52 -10.21 1.05
C ALA A 16 -13.15 -10.80 0.69
N TYR A 17 -12.07 -10.25 1.24
CA TYR A 17 -10.72 -10.79 1.11
C TYR A 17 -10.62 -12.21 1.68
N ASP A 18 -11.06 -12.42 2.93
CA ASP A 18 -11.05 -13.71 3.61
C ASP A 18 -11.84 -14.76 2.79
N SER A 19 -13.01 -14.39 2.23
CA SER A 19 -13.80 -15.27 1.35
C SER A 19 -13.10 -15.64 0.04
N ALA A 20 -12.41 -14.69 -0.59
CA ALA A 20 -11.60 -14.99 -1.78
C ALA A 20 -10.48 -15.99 -1.45
N LYS A 21 -9.78 -15.80 -0.33
CA LYS A 21 -8.74 -16.73 0.13
C LYS A 21 -9.29 -18.12 0.50
N MET A 22 -10.49 -18.20 1.09
CA MET A 22 -11.16 -19.49 1.31
C MET A 22 -11.41 -20.23 -0.01
N ALA A 23 -11.85 -19.51 -1.05
CA ALA A 23 -12.06 -20.10 -2.37
C ALA A 23 -10.75 -20.59 -2.99
N ASP A 24 -9.69 -19.79 -2.93
CA ASP A 24 -8.37 -20.17 -3.44
C ASP A 24 -7.81 -21.42 -2.76
N VAL A 25 -7.85 -21.46 -1.42
CA VAL A 25 -7.38 -22.58 -0.61
C VAL A 25 -8.14 -23.88 -0.93
N LEU A 26 -9.46 -23.80 -1.05
CA LEU A 26 -10.30 -24.96 -1.33
C LEU A 26 -10.24 -25.40 -2.80
N LYS A 27 -10.02 -24.47 -3.73
CA LYS A 27 -9.73 -24.80 -5.12
C LYS A 27 -8.40 -25.52 -5.26
N ALA A 28 -7.35 -25.04 -4.58
CA ALA A 28 -6.02 -25.64 -4.62
C ALA A 28 -5.97 -27.04 -3.98
N SER A 29 -6.62 -27.21 -2.83
CA SER A 29 -6.58 -28.47 -2.07
C SER A 29 -7.57 -29.54 -2.56
N HIS A 30 -8.80 -29.13 -2.89
CA HIS A 30 -9.92 -30.05 -3.16
C HIS A 30 -10.52 -29.90 -4.57
N GLY A 31 -9.99 -28.98 -5.39
CA GLY A 31 -10.52 -28.72 -6.73
C GLY A 31 -11.94 -28.15 -6.73
N LEU A 32 -12.37 -27.51 -5.63
CA LEU A 32 -13.72 -26.96 -5.54
C LEU A 32 -13.89 -25.71 -6.43
N GLU A 33 -14.99 -25.65 -7.16
CA GLU A 33 -15.36 -24.52 -8.01
C GLU A 33 -16.46 -23.68 -7.35
N LEU A 34 -16.35 -22.37 -7.44
CA LEU A 34 -17.40 -21.47 -6.95
C LEU A 34 -18.70 -21.65 -7.74
N THR A 35 -19.81 -21.71 -7.02
CA THR A 35 -21.17 -21.64 -7.59
C THR A 35 -21.95 -20.47 -6.97
N GLN A 36 -22.92 -19.96 -7.70
CA GLN A 36 -23.90 -18.99 -7.22
C GLN A 36 -25.19 -19.65 -6.72
N ASP A 37 -25.34 -20.96 -6.94
CA ASP A 37 -26.48 -21.74 -6.48
C ASP A 37 -26.10 -22.54 -5.22
N GLU A 38 -26.75 -22.19 -4.10
CA GLU A 38 -26.57 -22.87 -2.81
C GLU A 38 -26.90 -24.37 -2.87
N SER A 39 -27.79 -24.78 -3.77
CA SER A 39 -28.32 -26.15 -3.84
C SER A 39 -27.41 -27.15 -4.57
N GLU A 40 -26.45 -26.65 -5.35
CA GLU A 40 -25.46 -27.45 -6.09
C GLU A 40 -24.19 -27.69 -5.28
N ALA A 41 -24.01 -27.00 -4.15
CA ALA A 41 -22.75 -26.95 -3.40
C ALA A 41 -22.51 -28.20 -2.55
N ASP A 42 -21.29 -28.74 -2.62
CA ASP A 42 -20.78 -29.77 -1.70
C ASP A 42 -20.27 -29.14 -0.40
N VAL A 43 -19.82 -27.88 -0.44
CA VAL A 43 -19.40 -27.09 0.71
C VAL A 43 -20.08 -25.73 0.68
N ILE A 44 -20.81 -25.40 1.74
CA ILE A 44 -21.51 -24.13 1.92
C ILE A 44 -20.91 -23.39 3.10
N LEU A 45 -20.30 -22.23 2.85
CA LEU A 45 -19.67 -21.40 3.88
C LEU A 45 -20.43 -20.09 4.04
N ILE A 46 -20.61 -19.63 5.27
CA ILE A 46 -20.97 -18.24 5.56
C ILE A 46 -19.80 -17.55 6.25
N ASN A 47 -19.25 -16.50 5.64
CA ASN A 47 -18.20 -15.67 6.25
C ASN A 47 -18.82 -14.39 6.81
N THR A 48 -18.66 -14.15 8.10
CA THR A 48 -19.53 -13.24 8.85
C THR A 48 -18.76 -12.13 9.57
N CYS A 49 -19.42 -11.00 9.79
CA CYS A 49 -18.92 -9.85 10.55
C CYS A 49 -19.77 -9.65 11.81
N SER A 50 -19.14 -9.32 12.94
CA SER A 50 -19.80 -9.09 14.24
C SER A 50 -20.23 -7.64 14.46
N ILE A 51 -19.85 -6.73 13.57
CA ILE A 51 -20.02 -5.27 13.75
C ILE A 51 -21.40 -4.77 13.28
N ARG A 52 -22.19 -5.58 12.56
CA ARG A 52 -23.55 -5.17 12.14
C ARG A 52 -24.59 -5.51 13.19
N GLU A 53 -25.65 -4.72 13.27
CA GLU A 53 -26.78 -5.04 14.14
C GLU A 53 -27.42 -6.37 13.72
N LYS A 54 -27.77 -7.19 14.73
CA LYS A 54 -28.34 -8.54 14.59
C LYS A 54 -27.50 -9.47 13.72
N ALA A 55 -26.18 -9.33 13.76
CA ALA A 55 -25.27 -10.13 12.96
C ALA A 55 -25.43 -11.63 13.30
N GLN A 56 -25.44 -11.96 14.59
CA GLN A 56 -25.58 -13.33 15.09
C GLN A 56 -26.91 -13.95 14.65
N GLU A 57 -28.03 -13.24 14.82
CA GLU A 57 -29.37 -13.72 14.43
C GLU A 57 -29.47 -13.96 12.92
N LYS A 58 -28.83 -13.12 12.10
CA LYS A 58 -28.77 -13.31 10.64
C LYS A 58 -28.01 -14.58 10.27
N VAL A 59 -26.93 -14.92 10.98
CA VAL A 59 -26.23 -16.20 10.78
C VAL A 59 -27.17 -17.36 11.09
N PHE A 60 -27.80 -17.38 12.26
CA PHE A 60 -28.69 -18.48 12.64
C PHE A 60 -29.93 -18.59 11.74
N SER A 61 -30.47 -17.48 11.26
CA SER A 61 -31.56 -17.49 10.28
C SER A 61 -31.13 -18.13 8.96
N GLN A 62 -29.93 -17.83 8.46
CA GLN A 62 -29.39 -18.44 7.25
C GLN A 62 -29.09 -19.94 7.45
N LEU A 63 -28.47 -20.29 8.57
CA LEU A 63 -28.20 -21.69 8.95
C LEU A 63 -29.49 -22.51 9.01
N GLY A 64 -30.58 -21.94 9.55
CA GLY A 64 -31.89 -22.59 9.59
C GLY A 64 -32.42 -22.99 8.22
N ARG A 65 -32.15 -22.19 7.18
CA ARG A 65 -32.50 -22.51 5.79
C ARG A 65 -31.60 -23.62 5.22
N TRP A 66 -30.30 -23.54 5.49
CA TRP A 66 -29.32 -24.53 4.98
C TRP A 66 -29.43 -25.92 5.61
N LYS A 67 -30.12 -26.04 6.76
CA LYS A 67 -30.49 -27.34 7.33
C LYS A 67 -31.19 -28.25 6.30
N GLU A 68 -31.96 -27.69 5.38
CA GLU A 68 -32.68 -28.46 4.35
C GLU A 68 -31.74 -29.19 3.40
N TYR A 69 -30.54 -28.65 3.12
CA TYR A 69 -29.56 -29.29 2.24
C TYR A 69 -28.92 -30.55 2.83
N LYS A 70 -29.07 -30.78 4.15
CA LYS A 70 -28.66 -32.02 4.81
C LYS A 70 -29.70 -33.14 4.70
N GLN A 71 -30.91 -32.85 4.21
CA GLN A 71 -31.97 -33.85 4.07
C GLN A 71 -31.68 -34.81 2.92
N GLY A 72 -32.18 -36.05 3.02
CA GLY A 72 -32.02 -37.06 1.97
C GLY A 72 -30.61 -37.65 1.83
N GLY A 73 -29.73 -37.47 2.82
CA GLY A 73 -28.41 -38.12 2.86
C GLY A 73 -27.33 -37.47 1.99
N LYS A 74 -27.58 -36.27 1.44
CA LYS A 74 -26.57 -35.52 0.69
C LYS A 74 -25.40 -35.13 1.61
N PRO A 75 -24.14 -35.46 1.27
CA PRO A 75 -22.97 -35.22 2.12
C PRO A 75 -22.46 -33.77 2.05
N VAL A 76 -23.36 -32.78 2.07
CA VAL A 76 -23.01 -31.35 2.02
C VAL A 76 -22.37 -30.92 3.33
N LEU A 77 -21.27 -30.16 3.31
CA LEU A 77 -20.67 -29.55 4.50
C LEU A 77 -21.14 -28.10 4.68
N ILE A 78 -21.52 -27.73 5.90
CA ILE A 78 -21.93 -26.37 6.27
C ILE A 78 -20.91 -25.78 7.25
N GLY A 79 -20.30 -24.66 6.89
CA GLY A 79 -19.30 -23.97 7.69
C GLY A 79 -19.65 -22.52 8.04
N VAL A 80 -19.26 -22.09 9.23
CA VAL A 80 -19.41 -20.71 9.71
C VAL A 80 -18.02 -20.13 9.98
N GLY A 81 -17.67 -19.11 9.20
CA GLY A 81 -16.40 -18.38 9.30
C GLY A 81 -16.56 -16.93 9.74
N GLY A 82 -15.46 -16.31 10.13
CA GLY A 82 -15.38 -14.86 10.37
C GLY A 82 -15.57 -14.44 11.82
N CYS A 83 -15.86 -13.16 12.06
CA CYS A 83 -15.83 -12.59 13.41
C CYS A 83 -16.94 -13.12 14.33
N VAL A 84 -18.14 -13.44 13.80
CA VAL A 84 -19.20 -14.07 14.62
C VAL A 84 -18.79 -15.49 15.00
N ALA A 85 -18.10 -16.21 14.11
CA ALA A 85 -17.57 -17.54 14.42
C ALA A 85 -16.57 -17.49 15.57
N SER A 86 -15.64 -16.53 15.56
CA SER A 86 -14.69 -16.33 16.68
C SER A 86 -15.37 -15.93 17.99
N GLN A 87 -16.46 -15.15 17.94
CA GLN A 87 -17.19 -14.73 19.13
C GLN A 87 -18.00 -15.87 19.77
N GLU A 88 -18.65 -16.69 18.95
CA GLU A 88 -19.59 -17.72 19.42
C GLU A 88 -18.94 -19.10 19.60
N GLY A 89 -17.94 -19.43 18.76
CA GLY A 89 -17.22 -20.71 18.80
C GLY A 89 -18.15 -21.92 18.83
N GLU A 90 -17.96 -22.78 19.83
CA GLU A 90 -18.77 -24.00 20.04
C GLU A 90 -20.27 -23.73 20.27
N ALA A 91 -20.66 -22.52 20.70
CA ALA A 91 -22.06 -22.18 20.91
C ALA A 91 -22.86 -22.27 19.60
N ILE A 92 -22.22 -22.03 18.44
CA ILE A 92 -22.84 -22.23 17.13
C ILE A 92 -23.27 -23.69 16.96
N ILE A 93 -22.39 -24.65 17.27
CA ILE A 93 -22.70 -26.08 17.11
C ILE A 93 -23.81 -26.49 18.09
N LYS A 94 -23.78 -26.00 19.33
CA LYS A 94 -24.82 -26.27 20.33
C LYS A 94 -26.20 -25.79 19.86
N ARG A 95 -26.28 -24.62 19.22
CA ARG A 95 -27.54 -24.03 18.73
C ARG A 95 -27.95 -24.50 17.33
N ALA A 96 -27.00 -24.87 16.49
CA ALA A 96 -27.20 -25.37 15.13
C ALA A 96 -26.36 -26.66 14.91
N PRO A 97 -26.82 -27.83 15.42
CA PRO A 97 -26.03 -29.08 15.38
C PRO A 97 -25.72 -29.64 13.99
N TYR A 98 -26.32 -29.08 12.95
CA TYR A 98 -26.09 -29.42 11.54
C TYR A 98 -24.93 -28.63 10.91
N VAL A 99 -24.28 -27.72 11.66
CA VAL A 99 -23.03 -27.06 11.27
C VAL A 99 -21.87 -28.02 11.48
N ASP A 100 -21.01 -28.13 10.48
CA ASP A 100 -19.87 -29.05 10.49
C ASP A 100 -18.55 -28.37 10.84
N LEU A 101 -18.39 -27.10 10.46
CA LEU A 101 -17.13 -26.37 10.60
C LEU A 101 -17.40 -24.99 11.23
N VAL A 102 -16.61 -24.60 12.21
CA VAL A 102 -16.58 -23.24 12.76
C VAL A 102 -15.14 -22.77 12.80
N PHE A 103 -14.84 -21.64 12.17
CA PHE A 103 -13.45 -21.18 12.06
C PHE A 103 -13.31 -19.65 12.12
N GLY A 104 -12.23 -19.19 12.72
CA GLY A 104 -11.92 -17.77 12.86
C GLY A 104 -11.35 -17.14 11.58
N PRO A 105 -11.23 -15.79 11.53
CA PRO A 105 -10.59 -15.09 10.42
C PRO A 105 -9.12 -15.47 10.19
N GLN A 106 -8.41 -15.89 11.24
CA GLN A 106 -6.98 -16.23 11.19
C GLN A 106 -6.72 -17.70 10.83
N THR A 107 -7.72 -18.58 10.92
CA THR A 107 -7.56 -20.03 10.75
C THR A 107 -8.13 -20.55 9.43
N LEU A 108 -8.57 -19.65 8.53
CA LEU A 108 -9.19 -20.05 7.25
C LEU A 108 -8.28 -20.89 6.36
N HIS A 109 -6.95 -20.79 6.52
CA HIS A 109 -5.97 -21.59 5.79
C HIS A 109 -5.99 -23.08 6.17
N ARG A 110 -6.51 -23.41 7.37
CA ARG A 110 -6.69 -24.78 7.87
C ARG A 110 -8.02 -25.39 7.45
N LEU A 111 -8.85 -24.69 6.68
CA LEU A 111 -10.11 -25.23 6.15
C LEU A 111 -9.98 -26.61 5.49
N PRO A 112 -8.93 -26.90 4.68
CA PRO A 112 -8.73 -28.22 4.11
C PRO A 112 -8.62 -29.31 5.20
N GLU A 113 -7.84 -29.05 6.24
CA GLU A 113 -7.62 -29.96 7.36
C GLU A 113 -8.92 -30.17 8.16
N LEU A 114 -9.69 -29.10 8.39
CA LEU A 114 -10.98 -29.18 9.09
C LEU A 114 -12.02 -29.99 8.30
N ILE A 115 -12.05 -29.86 6.97
CA ILE A 115 -12.92 -30.66 6.10
C ILE A 115 -12.58 -32.14 6.20
N GLU A 116 -11.30 -32.49 6.09
CA GLU A 116 -10.86 -33.88 6.14
C GLU A 116 -11.03 -34.51 7.53
N ALA A 117 -10.77 -33.74 8.60
CA ALA A 117 -11.03 -34.17 9.97
C ALA A 117 -12.53 -34.42 10.20
N LYS A 118 -13.42 -33.56 9.68
CA LYS A 118 -14.86 -33.77 9.74
C LYS A 118 -15.29 -35.03 9.00
N ARG A 119 -14.78 -35.24 7.78
CA ARG A 119 -15.10 -36.42 6.96
C ARG A 119 -14.65 -37.72 7.63
N THR A 120 -13.48 -37.71 8.24
CA THR A 120 -12.88 -38.89 8.90
C THR A 120 -13.57 -39.21 10.22
N THR A 121 -13.83 -38.21 11.06
CA THR A 121 -14.34 -38.42 12.44
C THR A 121 -15.86 -38.39 12.54
N GLY A 122 -16.55 -37.80 11.56
CA GLY A 122 -17.97 -37.48 11.61
C GLY A 122 -18.33 -36.36 12.60
N LYS A 123 -17.38 -35.83 13.38
CA LYS A 123 -17.62 -34.82 14.43
C LYS A 123 -17.42 -33.39 13.89
N PRO A 124 -18.23 -32.41 14.31
CA PRO A 124 -17.99 -31.00 13.98
C PRO A 124 -16.58 -30.55 14.40
N GLN A 125 -15.97 -29.66 13.61
CA GLN A 125 -14.64 -29.11 13.86
C GLN A 125 -14.74 -27.62 14.20
N VAL A 126 -13.99 -27.19 15.22
CA VAL A 126 -13.93 -25.79 15.66
C VAL A 126 -12.48 -25.36 15.76
N ASP A 127 -12.10 -24.33 15.01
CA ASP A 127 -10.80 -23.67 15.18
C ASP A 127 -10.94 -22.15 15.07
N ILE A 128 -11.06 -21.50 16.23
CA ILE A 128 -11.18 -20.05 16.37
C ILE A 128 -9.93 -19.44 17.03
N SER A 129 -8.81 -20.15 16.98
CA SER A 129 -7.54 -19.70 17.54
C SER A 129 -6.94 -18.51 16.76
N PHE A 130 -5.95 -17.84 17.38
CA PHE A 130 -5.22 -16.72 16.79
C PHE A 130 -3.73 -17.10 16.61
N PRO A 131 -3.37 -17.91 15.59
CA PRO A 131 -1.97 -18.22 15.29
C PRO A 131 -1.26 -16.98 14.74
N GLU A 132 0.00 -16.74 15.15
CA GLU A 132 0.66 -15.45 14.91
C GLU A 132 0.79 -15.07 13.42
N ILE A 133 1.32 -15.94 12.53
CA ILE A 133 1.48 -15.59 11.09
C ILE A 133 1.23 -16.77 10.12
N GLU A 134 0.97 -17.99 10.62
CA GLU A 134 0.86 -19.24 9.83
C GLU A 134 -0.08 -19.16 8.62
N LYS A 135 -1.10 -18.28 8.69
CA LYS A 135 -2.06 -18.08 7.61
C LYS A 135 -1.39 -17.71 6.30
N PHE A 136 -0.55 -16.67 6.27
CA PHE A 136 -0.06 -16.11 5.02
C PHE A 136 0.96 -17.02 4.32
N ASP A 137 1.73 -17.78 5.11
CA ASP A 137 2.72 -18.74 4.60
C ASP A 137 2.09 -19.95 3.89
N ARG A 138 0.79 -20.20 4.15
CA ARG A 138 0.05 -21.36 3.61
C ARG A 138 -0.99 -20.98 2.56
N LEU A 139 -1.16 -19.68 2.26
CA LEU A 139 -2.09 -19.27 1.21
C LEU A 139 -1.51 -19.59 -0.18
N PRO A 140 -2.35 -20.00 -1.15
CA PRO A 140 -1.94 -20.11 -2.55
C PRO A 140 -1.45 -18.78 -3.12
N GLU A 141 -0.74 -18.86 -4.25
CA GLU A 141 -0.27 -17.68 -4.99
C GLU A 141 -1.41 -16.68 -5.25
N PRO A 142 -1.17 -15.36 -5.07
CA PRO A 142 -2.16 -14.32 -5.29
C PRO A 142 -2.71 -14.36 -6.72
N ARG A 143 -4.04 -14.22 -6.87
CA ARG A 143 -4.71 -14.09 -8.17
C ARG A 143 -5.58 -12.85 -8.24
N ALA A 144 -5.49 -12.12 -9.34
CA ALA A 144 -6.33 -10.95 -9.61
C ALA A 144 -7.35 -11.22 -10.72
N GLU A 145 -8.60 -10.80 -10.52
CA GLU A 145 -9.67 -10.86 -11.55
C GLU A 145 -9.89 -9.51 -12.26
N GLY A 146 -9.06 -8.51 -11.97
CA GLY A 146 -9.21 -7.16 -12.51
C GLY A 146 -8.06 -6.23 -12.11
N PRO A 147 -8.17 -4.93 -12.42
CA PRO A 147 -7.05 -4.00 -12.29
C PRO A 147 -6.82 -3.50 -10.85
N THR A 148 -7.62 -3.97 -9.90
CA THR A 148 -7.52 -3.61 -8.48
C THR A 148 -7.43 -4.88 -7.64
N ALA A 149 -6.52 -4.90 -6.66
CA ALA A 149 -6.39 -6.01 -5.72
C ALA A 149 -6.32 -5.53 -4.26
N PHE A 150 -6.87 -6.34 -3.36
CA PHE A 150 -6.72 -6.19 -1.92
C PHE A 150 -5.48 -6.94 -1.45
N VAL A 151 -4.64 -6.27 -0.67
CA VAL A 151 -3.43 -6.87 -0.07
C VAL A 151 -3.50 -6.65 1.43
N SER A 152 -3.71 -7.72 2.20
CA SER A 152 -3.74 -7.64 3.66
C SER A 152 -2.31 -7.51 4.18
N ILE A 153 -1.94 -6.40 4.80
CA ILE A 153 -0.56 -6.16 5.27
C ILE A 153 -0.37 -6.51 6.75
N MET A 154 -1.47 -6.65 7.48
CA MET A 154 -1.48 -6.95 8.91
C MET A 154 -2.83 -7.52 9.32
N GLU A 155 -2.87 -8.15 10.49
CA GLU A 155 -4.09 -8.65 11.12
C GLU A 155 -4.19 -8.20 12.58
N GLY A 156 -5.40 -8.28 13.12
CA GLY A 156 -5.67 -7.95 14.51
C GLY A 156 -5.55 -6.47 14.83
N CYS A 157 -5.87 -6.10 16.06
CA CYS A 157 -5.80 -4.72 16.50
C CYS A 157 -5.57 -4.66 18.00
N SER A 158 -4.51 -3.94 18.40
CA SER A 158 -4.17 -3.75 19.82
C SER A 158 -4.75 -2.44 20.37
N LYS A 159 -5.62 -1.75 19.62
CA LYS A 159 -6.38 -0.59 20.10
C LYS A 159 -7.68 -1.07 20.76
N TYR A 160 -7.66 -1.18 22.08
CA TYR A 160 -8.81 -1.57 22.91
C TYR A 160 -9.81 -0.41 23.12
N CYS A 161 -10.33 0.13 22.01
CA CYS A 161 -11.41 1.12 22.02
C CYS A 161 -12.63 0.52 22.76
N SER A 162 -13.28 1.29 23.63
CA SER A 162 -14.29 0.74 24.55
C SER A 162 -15.51 0.13 23.85
N TYR A 163 -15.79 0.51 22.60
CA TYR A 163 -16.90 0.01 21.78
C TYR A 163 -16.51 -1.08 20.77
N CYS A 164 -15.21 -1.36 20.61
CA CYS A 164 -14.71 -2.16 19.50
C CYS A 164 -14.50 -3.62 19.90
N VAL A 165 -15.12 -4.55 19.14
CA VAL A 165 -15.01 -6.00 19.37
C VAL A 165 -13.83 -6.64 18.63
N VAL A 166 -13.14 -5.88 17.78
CA VAL A 166 -12.09 -6.39 16.88
C VAL A 166 -10.95 -7.08 17.63
N PRO A 167 -10.37 -6.52 18.72
CA PRO A 167 -9.27 -7.20 19.44
C PRO A 167 -9.65 -8.60 19.92
N TYR A 168 -10.91 -8.80 20.29
CA TYR A 168 -11.42 -10.09 20.80
C TYR A 168 -11.77 -11.10 19.70
N THR A 169 -11.96 -10.64 18.45
CA THR A 169 -12.43 -11.47 17.34
C THR A 169 -11.42 -11.64 16.21
N ARG A 170 -10.33 -10.88 16.25
CA ARG A 170 -9.21 -10.94 15.28
C ARG A 170 -7.83 -10.97 15.94
N GLY A 171 -7.74 -11.01 17.26
CA GLY A 171 -6.48 -11.10 17.99
C GLY A 171 -5.71 -9.77 18.05
N GLU A 172 -4.50 -9.86 18.60
CA GLU A 172 -3.56 -8.76 18.71
C GLU A 172 -3.00 -8.34 17.35
N GLU A 173 -2.49 -7.12 17.29
CA GLU A 173 -1.93 -6.53 16.07
C GLU A 173 -0.63 -7.23 15.66
N ILE A 174 -0.63 -7.83 14.47
CA ILE A 174 0.54 -8.51 13.89
C ILE A 174 0.72 -8.04 12.44
N SER A 175 1.93 -7.55 12.14
CA SER A 175 2.30 -7.07 10.80
C SER A 175 2.98 -8.17 9.99
N ARG A 176 2.63 -8.28 8.71
CA ARG A 176 3.37 -9.12 7.77
C ARG A 176 4.75 -8.52 7.51
N ARG A 177 5.71 -9.36 7.16
CA ARG A 177 7.05 -8.91 6.75
C ARG A 177 6.95 -8.03 5.50
N LEU A 178 7.83 -7.03 5.41
CA LEU A 178 7.87 -6.11 4.28
C LEU A 178 8.07 -6.88 2.97
N ASP A 179 9.05 -7.76 2.95
CA ASP A 179 9.48 -8.49 1.75
C ASP A 179 8.32 -9.31 1.16
N ASP A 180 7.55 -10.02 1.99
CA ASP A 180 6.42 -10.84 1.56
C ASP A 180 5.29 -10.01 0.94
N VAL A 181 5.03 -8.82 1.49
CA VAL A 181 4.04 -7.90 0.94
C VAL A 181 4.50 -7.36 -0.41
N ILE A 182 5.78 -7.01 -0.54
CA ILE A 182 6.36 -6.52 -1.81
C ILE A 182 6.32 -7.60 -2.88
N VAL A 183 6.65 -8.85 -2.55
CA VAL A 183 6.57 -9.99 -3.48
C VAL A 183 5.13 -10.21 -3.95
N GLU A 184 4.15 -10.23 -3.04
CA GLU A 184 2.74 -10.37 -3.41
C GLU A 184 2.27 -9.23 -4.33
N VAL A 185 2.65 -7.98 -4.03
CA VAL A 185 2.29 -6.83 -4.88
C VAL A 185 2.93 -6.91 -6.26
N ALA A 186 4.20 -7.33 -6.36
CA ALA A 186 4.88 -7.52 -7.63
C ALA A 186 4.19 -8.60 -8.49
N GLN A 187 3.86 -9.75 -7.90
CA GLN A 187 3.12 -10.82 -8.58
C GLN A 187 1.73 -10.36 -9.07
N LEU A 188 1.05 -9.51 -8.30
CA LEU A 188 -0.22 -8.92 -8.71
C LEU A 188 -0.03 -7.90 -9.85
N ALA A 189 1.04 -7.11 -9.82
CA ALA A 189 1.36 -6.17 -10.89
C ALA A 189 1.61 -6.88 -12.23
N ASP A 190 2.34 -8.01 -12.21
CA ASP A 190 2.57 -8.86 -13.38
C ASP A 190 1.26 -9.44 -13.97
N GLN A 191 0.23 -9.60 -13.14
CA GLN A 191 -1.11 -10.01 -13.56
C GLN A 191 -1.97 -8.84 -14.09
N GLY A 192 -1.41 -7.64 -14.20
CA GLY A 192 -2.09 -6.46 -14.71
C GLY A 192 -2.82 -5.63 -13.64
N VAL A 193 -2.59 -5.89 -12.35
CA VAL A 193 -3.11 -5.01 -11.29
C VAL A 193 -2.41 -3.65 -11.36
N ARG A 194 -3.22 -2.59 -11.33
CA ARG A 194 -2.76 -1.19 -11.40
C ARG A 194 -3.02 -0.42 -10.11
N GLU A 195 -3.97 -0.86 -9.29
CA GLU A 195 -4.29 -0.29 -7.98
C GLU A 195 -4.23 -1.37 -6.90
N VAL A 196 -3.43 -1.12 -5.85
CA VAL A 196 -3.42 -1.97 -4.65
C VAL A 196 -4.09 -1.25 -3.49
N ILE A 197 -4.94 -1.97 -2.77
CA ILE A 197 -5.62 -1.49 -1.57
C ILE A 197 -5.09 -2.29 -0.38
N LEU A 198 -4.27 -1.64 0.42
CA LEU A 198 -3.70 -2.20 1.64
C LEU A 198 -4.78 -2.33 2.70
N LEU A 199 -4.93 -3.54 3.22
CA LEU A 199 -5.93 -3.91 4.21
C LEU A 199 -5.29 -4.29 5.55
N GLY A 200 -6.05 -4.02 6.61
CA GLY A 200 -5.74 -4.33 7.99
C GLY A 200 -6.82 -3.74 8.90
N GLN A 201 -6.76 -4.02 10.20
CA GLN A 201 -7.66 -3.39 11.17
C GLN A 201 -7.15 -2.02 11.64
N ASN A 202 -5.86 -1.74 11.44
CA ASN A 202 -5.21 -0.48 11.81
C ASN A 202 -3.95 -0.25 10.95
N VAL A 203 -4.13 -0.03 9.64
CA VAL A 203 -3.04 -0.11 8.64
C VAL A 203 -1.86 0.83 8.90
N ASN A 204 -2.09 1.98 9.51
CA ASN A 204 -1.02 2.94 9.81
C ASN A 204 -0.21 2.60 11.08
N ALA A 205 -0.60 1.54 11.81
CA ALA A 205 0.25 0.91 12.82
C ALA A 205 1.14 -0.19 12.25
N TYR A 206 1.16 -0.42 10.93
CA TYR A 206 2.05 -1.40 10.32
C TYR A 206 3.50 -1.21 10.78
N ARG A 207 4.10 -2.31 11.26
CA ARG A 207 5.48 -2.43 11.71
C ARG A 207 6.02 -3.76 11.19
N GLY A 208 6.25 -3.82 9.88
CA GLY A 208 6.69 -5.04 9.20
C GLY A 208 8.16 -5.33 9.43
N PRO A 209 8.55 -6.55 9.87
CA PRO A 209 9.94 -6.95 9.89
C PRO A 209 10.56 -6.94 8.50
N THR A 210 11.83 -6.59 8.42
CA THR A 210 12.65 -6.57 7.20
C THR A 210 13.73 -7.65 7.29
N HIS A 211 14.24 -8.13 6.15
CA HIS A 211 15.22 -9.23 6.11
C HIS A 211 16.54 -8.94 6.84
N ASP A 212 16.91 -7.68 7.04
CA ASP A 212 18.11 -7.25 7.76
C ASP A 212 17.88 -7.05 9.28
N GLY A 213 16.70 -7.43 9.78
CA GLY A 213 16.33 -7.33 11.19
C GLY A 213 15.79 -5.97 11.61
N GLY A 214 15.59 -5.04 10.66
CA GLY A 214 14.90 -3.77 10.91
C GLY A 214 13.38 -3.89 10.87
N THR A 215 12.70 -2.75 11.04
CA THR A 215 11.24 -2.63 10.97
C THR A 215 10.86 -1.51 9.99
N ALA A 216 9.96 -1.81 9.06
CA ALA A 216 9.36 -0.85 8.15
C ALA A 216 8.00 -0.38 8.67
N ASP A 217 7.77 0.94 8.66
CA ASP A 217 6.45 1.51 8.89
C ASP A 217 5.60 1.53 7.61
N LEU A 218 4.34 1.97 7.72
CA LEU A 218 3.45 2.06 6.55
C LEU A 218 4.01 2.97 5.45
N ALA A 219 4.69 4.06 5.80
CA ALA A 219 5.24 4.98 4.82
C ALA A 219 6.35 4.32 4.00
N VAL A 220 7.27 3.60 4.66
CA VAL A 220 8.32 2.81 3.99
C VAL A 220 7.70 1.78 3.05
N LEU A 221 6.66 1.07 3.50
CA LEU A 221 5.94 0.12 2.64
C LEU A 221 5.32 0.80 1.41
N ILE A 222 4.66 1.95 1.59
CA ILE A 222 4.08 2.73 0.47
C ILE A 222 5.17 3.16 -0.52
N HIS A 223 6.31 3.66 -0.03
CA HIS A 223 7.44 4.05 -0.86
C HIS A 223 8.00 2.87 -1.67
N ALA A 224 8.13 1.70 -1.03
CA ALA A 224 8.61 0.49 -1.68
C ALA A 224 7.62 0.00 -2.76
N ILE A 225 6.31 -0.07 -2.45
CA ILE A 225 5.27 -0.44 -3.42
C ILE A 225 5.27 0.53 -4.61
N ALA A 226 5.49 1.82 -4.38
CA ALA A 226 5.50 2.82 -5.44
C ALA A 226 6.65 2.65 -6.45
N GLN A 227 7.69 1.86 -6.12
CA GLN A 227 8.76 1.50 -7.06
C GLN A 227 8.43 0.30 -7.94
N ILE A 228 7.35 -0.43 -7.65
CA ILE A 228 6.95 -1.60 -8.44
C ILE A 228 6.34 -1.11 -9.76
N GLU A 229 6.93 -1.52 -10.87
CA GLU A 229 6.44 -1.21 -12.20
C GLU A 229 4.99 -1.72 -12.38
N GLY A 230 4.17 -0.96 -13.09
CA GLY A 230 2.74 -1.28 -13.26
C GLY A 230 1.84 -0.71 -12.18
N ILE A 231 2.28 -0.59 -10.92
CA ILE A 231 1.46 0.01 -9.85
C ILE A 231 1.31 1.52 -10.07
N GLY A 232 0.09 1.94 -10.42
CA GLY A 232 -0.22 3.35 -10.70
C GLY A 232 -1.03 4.04 -9.61
N ARG A 233 -1.59 3.28 -8.66
CA ARG A 233 -2.25 3.82 -7.46
C ARG A 233 -2.13 2.90 -6.24
N ILE A 234 -1.90 3.50 -5.08
CA ILE A 234 -1.86 2.85 -3.76
C ILE A 234 -2.96 3.46 -2.91
N ARG A 235 -3.73 2.60 -2.24
CA ARG A 235 -4.71 3.00 -1.24
C ARG A 235 -4.48 2.20 0.02
N PHE A 236 -4.94 2.76 1.12
CA PHE A 236 -5.14 2.01 2.34
C PHE A 236 -6.46 2.47 2.96
N THR A 237 -7.05 1.60 3.76
CA THR A 237 -8.24 1.93 4.55
C THR A 237 -8.04 1.46 5.98
N THR A 238 -8.82 2.01 6.90
CA THR A 238 -8.82 1.64 8.32
C THR A 238 -7.55 2.11 9.05
N SER A 239 -7.56 3.38 9.46
CA SER A 239 -6.44 4.02 10.17
C SER A 239 -6.85 4.55 11.54
N HIS A 240 -5.89 4.71 12.44
CA HIS A 240 -6.09 5.31 13.75
C HIS A 240 -5.36 6.67 13.85
N PRO A 241 -6.02 7.77 14.29
CA PRO A 241 -5.39 9.10 14.39
C PRO A 241 -4.09 9.11 15.22
N LEU A 242 -4.04 8.34 16.30
CA LEU A 242 -2.83 8.19 17.13
C LEU A 242 -1.60 7.73 16.33
N GLU A 243 -1.80 6.82 15.38
CA GLU A 243 -0.73 6.19 14.57
C GLU A 243 -0.43 6.97 13.28
N PHE A 244 -1.04 8.15 13.11
CA PHE A 244 -0.80 8.98 11.93
C PHE A 244 0.47 9.81 12.13
N SER A 245 1.60 9.26 11.67
CA SER A 245 2.95 9.81 11.84
C SER A 245 3.30 10.90 10.82
N ASP A 246 4.33 11.69 11.11
CA ASP A 246 4.87 12.67 10.16
C ASP A 246 5.49 11.95 8.93
N SER A 247 6.07 10.76 9.10
CA SER A 247 6.55 9.88 8.01
C SER A 247 5.43 9.57 6.99
N LEU A 248 4.20 9.28 7.47
CA LEU A 248 3.06 9.05 6.57
C LEU A 248 2.60 10.35 5.88
N ILE A 249 2.72 11.51 6.53
CA ILE A 249 2.45 12.82 5.90
C ILE A 249 3.45 13.08 4.78
N GLU A 250 4.74 12.78 5.00
CA GLU A 250 5.78 12.87 3.97
C GLU A 250 5.51 11.93 2.79
N ALA A 251 5.00 10.72 3.03
CA ALA A 251 4.58 9.83 1.95
C ALA A 251 3.45 10.45 1.09
N TYR A 252 2.48 11.15 1.70
CA TYR A 252 1.48 11.92 0.95
C TYR A 252 2.10 13.07 0.15
N ALA A 253 3.18 13.70 0.64
CA ALA A 253 3.89 14.74 -0.10
C ALA A 253 4.64 14.17 -1.33
N ASN A 254 5.30 13.02 -1.16
CA ASN A 254 6.35 12.58 -2.07
C ASN A 254 5.97 11.39 -2.96
N VAL A 255 4.85 10.70 -2.70
CA VAL A 255 4.42 9.52 -3.48
C VAL A 255 3.19 9.85 -4.33
N PRO A 256 3.35 10.08 -5.65
CA PRO A 256 2.24 10.39 -6.56
C PRO A 256 1.23 9.23 -6.70
N GLN A 257 1.66 7.99 -6.51
CA GLN A 257 0.80 6.81 -6.57
C GLN A 257 -0.13 6.73 -5.35
N LEU A 258 0.25 7.31 -4.20
CA LEU A 258 -0.61 7.31 -3.03
C LEU A 258 -1.84 8.18 -3.32
N ALA A 259 -3.02 7.58 -3.29
CA ALA A 259 -4.26 8.24 -3.70
C ALA A 259 -4.50 9.54 -2.92
N ASN A 260 -5.04 10.57 -3.57
CA ASN A 260 -5.41 11.84 -2.93
C ASN A 260 -6.69 11.72 -2.07
N PHE A 261 -6.68 10.79 -1.13
CA PHE A 261 -7.79 10.47 -0.23
C PHE A 261 -7.26 9.80 1.04
N LEU A 262 -7.73 10.27 2.19
CA LEU A 262 -7.45 9.66 3.48
C LEU A 262 -8.75 9.34 4.22
N HIS A 263 -8.93 8.08 4.58
CA HIS A 263 -9.96 7.67 5.54
C HIS A 263 -9.35 7.56 6.94
N LEU A 264 -9.68 8.51 7.81
CA LEU A 264 -9.17 8.61 9.18
C LEU A 264 -10.32 8.77 10.19
N PRO A 265 -10.89 7.66 10.68
CA PRO A 265 -11.97 7.67 11.65
C PRO A 265 -11.63 8.46 12.91
N VAL A 266 -12.39 9.53 13.20
CA VAL A 266 -12.28 10.29 14.46
C VAL A 266 -13.28 9.81 15.51
N GLN A 267 -14.40 9.21 15.09
CA GLN A 267 -15.50 8.69 15.90
C GLN A 267 -16.39 9.75 16.57
N ALA A 268 -15.80 10.75 17.22
CA ALA A 268 -16.51 11.88 17.84
C ALA A 268 -15.64 13.14 17.84
N GLY A 269 -16.24 14.32 18.06
CA GLY A 269 -15.51 15.59 18.19
C GLY A 269 -15.43 16.15 19.62
N SER A 270 -16.01 15.48 20.61
CA SER A 270 -15.85 15.83 22.03
C SER A 270 -14.74 15.03 22.68
N ASP A 271 -13.76 15.70 23.29
CA ASP A 271 -12.65 15.06 24.00
C ASP A 271 -13.12 14.18 25.17
N ARG A 272 -14.26 14.53 25.80
CA ARG A 272 -14.88 13.72 26.85
C ARG A 272 -15.38 12.39 26.30
N ILE A 273 -16.03 12.41 25.15
CA ILE A 273 -16.54 11.21 24.47
C ILE A 273 -15.39 10.40 23.88
N LEU A 274 -14.38 11.04 23.28
CA LEU A 274 -13.16 10.38 22.81
C LEU A 274 -12.47 9.63 23.95
N THR A 275 -12.30 10.27 25.11
CA THR A 275 -11.76 9.62 26.31
C THR A 275 -12.61 8.42 26.75
N ALA A 276 -13.95 8.56 26.80
CA ALA A 276 -14.85 7.46 27.14
C ALA A 276 -14.83 6.31 26.11
N MET A 277 -14.56 6.63 24.85
CA MET A 277 -14.31 5.69 23.76
C MET A 277 -12.94 5.01 23.84
N LYS A 278 -12.07 5.41 24.77
CA LYS A 278 -10.64 5.05 24.84
C LYS A 278 -9.89 5.42 23.56
N ARG A 279 -10.11 6.64 23.09
CA ARG A 279 -9.37 7.25 21.99
C ARG A 279 -8.35 8.19 22.62
N ASP A 280 -7.09 7.77 22.67
CA ASP A 280 -6.00 8.49 23.34
C ASP A 280 -5.51 9.69 22.51
N TYR A 281 -6.44 10.55 22.08
CA TYR A 281 -6.18 11.81 21.39
C TYR A 281 -7.39 12.74 21.52
N THR A 282 -7.16 14.03 21.27
CA THR A 282 -8.17 15.09 21.30
C THR A 282 -8.60 15.52 19.89
N ALA A 283 -9.74 16.21 19.80
CA ALA A 283 -10.20 16.84 18.57
C ALA A 283 -9.18 17.88 18.04
N LEU A 284 -8.42 18.54 18.93
CA LEU A 284 -7.37 19.48 18.52
C LEU A 284 -6.20 18.77 17.84
N GLU A 285 -5.71 17.67 18.41
CA GLU A 285 -4.61 16.88 17.83
C GLU A 285 -5.02 16.26 16.50
N PHE A 286 -6.26 15.80 16.37
CA PHE A 286 -6.82 15.37 15.09
C PHE A 286 -6.77 16.50 14.05
N LYS A 287 -7.27 17.70 14.41
CA LYS A 287 -7.23 18.87 13.51
C LYS A 287 -5.80 19.26 13.13
N GLN A 288 -4.84 19.17 14.05
CA GLN A 288 -3.43 19.44 13.77
C GLN A 288 -2.86 18.48 12.72
N LYS A 289 -3.16 17.17 12.83
CA LYS A 289 -2.75 16.17 11.82
C LYS A 289 -3.33 16.48 10.44
N ILE A 290 -4.62 16.82 10.37
CA ILE A 290 -5.26 17.20 9.10
C ILE A 290 -4.65 18.49 8.52
N ARG A 291 -4.33 19.48 9.37
CA ARG A 291 -3.66 20.72 8.92
C ARG A 291 -2.27 20.45 8.33
N LYS A 292 -1.45 19.64 9.01
CA LYS A 292 -0.13 19.23 8.50
C LYS A 292 -0.25 18.50 7.16
N LEU A 293 -1.21 17.59 7.05
CA LEU A 293 -1.47 16.85 5.81
C LEU A 293 -1.91 17.77 4.67
N ARG A 294 -2.84 18.69 4.92
CA ARG A 294 -3.28 19.69 3.92
C ARG A 294 -2.18 20.67 3.54
N ALA A 295 -1.18 20.90 4.38
CA ALA A 295 -0.04 21.76 4.02
C ALA A 295 0.82 21.13 2.91
N VAL A 296 0.95 19.79 2.89
CA VAL A 296 1.70 19.08 1.85
C VAL A 296 0.82 18.62 0.68
N ARG A 297 -0.49 18.50 0.89
CA ARG A 297 -1.46 18.05 -0.12
C ARG A 297 -2.80 18.79 0.04
N PRO A 298 -2.92 20.03 -0.47
CA PRO A 298 -4.04 20.93 -0.15
C PRO A 298 -5.42 20.46 -0.60
N ASP A 299 -5.49 19.68 -1.67
CA ASP A 299 -6.72 19.20 -2.30
C ASP A 299 -7.18 17.82 -1.80
N ILE A 300 -6.53 17.27 -0.76
CA ILE A 300 -6.84 15.95 -0.24
C ILE A 300 -8.26 15.84 0.33
N CYS A 301 -8.96 14.81 -0.12
CA CYS A 301 -10.27 14.44 0.41
C CYS A 301 -10.11 13.64 1.71
N ILE A 302 -10.80 14.08 2.77
CA ILE A 302 -10.76 13.42 4.08
C ILE A 302 -12.08 12.72 4.35
N SER A 303 -12.02 11.45 4.74
CA SER A 303 -13.15 10.64 5.15
C SER A 303 -13.00 10.22 6.62
N SER A 304 -14.11 9.96 7.31
CA SER A 304 -14.12 9.53 8.71
C SER A 304 -15.35 8.69 9.04
N ASP A 305 -15.29 8.00 10.17
CA ASP A 305 -16.43 7.39 10.83
C ASP A 305 -16.89 8.24 12.02
N PHE A 306 -18.20 8.21 12.29
CA PHE A 306 -18.84 8.88 13.43
C PHE A 306 -19.81 7.93 14.15
N ILE A 307 -19.75 7.94 15.48
CA ILE A 307 -20.67 7.21 16.36
C ILE A 307 -21.42 8.23 17.19
N VAL A 308 -22.73 8.35 16.96
CA VAL A 308 -23.63 9.22 17.76
C VAL A 308 -24.38 8.41 18.79
N GLY A 309 -24.82 9.05 19.87
CA GLY A 309 -25.57 8.40 20.94
C GLY A 309 -24.73 7.41 21.75
N PHE A 310 -23.41 7.64 21.84
CA PHE A 310 -22.56 6.89 22.76
C PHE A 310 -23.05 7.07 24.21
N PRO A 311 -22.94 6.06 25.09
CA PRO A 311 -23.43 6.16 26.46
C PRO A 311 -22.92 7.40 27.19
N GLY A 312 -23.86 8.22 27.65
CA GLY A 312 -23.59 9.49 28.32
C GLY A 312 -23.32 10.69 27.40
N GLU A 313 -23.48 10.59 26.07
CA GLU A 313 -23.32 11.72 25.13
C GLU A 313 -24.38 12.81 25.34
N THR A 314 -23.94 14.03 25.65
CA THR A 314 -24.82 15.20 25.81
C THR A 314 -24.97 16.00 24.51
N GLU A 315 -25.91 16.94 24.45
CA GLU A 315 -26.05 17.83 23.29
C GLU A 315 -24.83 18.75 23.10
N GLU A 316 -24.12 19.10 24.17
CA GLU A 316 -22.88 19.86 24.09
C GLU A 316 -21.77 19.04 23.40
N ASP A 317 -21.65 17.76 23.72
CA ASP A 317 -20.69 16.86 23.07
C ASP A 317 -21.03 16.62 21.60
N PHE A 318 -22.31 16.45 21.30
CA PHE A 318 -22.79 16.32 19.94
C PHE A 318 -22.49 17.60 19.14
N SER A 319 -22.72 18.78 19.71
CA SER A 319 -22.40 20.07 19.10
C SER A 319 -20.91 20.24 18.80
N LYS A 320 -20.01 19.73 19.67
CA LYS A 320 -18.56 19.70 19.40
C LYS A 320 -18.22 18.79 18.21
N THR A 321 -18.94 17.67 18.05
CA THR A 321 -18.82 16.79 16.89
C THR A 321 -19.27 17.48 15.61
N MET A 322 -20.40 18.18 15.63
CA MET A 322 -20.87 18.98 14.49
C MET A 322 -19.86 20.08 14.12
N LYS A 323 -19.32 20.80 15.11
CA LYS A 323 -18.27 21.81 14.89
C LYS A 323 -17.02 21.22 14.22
N LEU A 324 -16.60 20.02 14.64
CA LEU A 324 -15.46 19.34 14.01
C LEU A 324 -15.74 18.99 12.54
N ILE A 325 -16.97 18.54 12.24
CA ILE A 325 -17.39 18.25 10.87
C ILE A 325 -17.33 19.51 10.00
N ASP A 326 -17.82 20.64 10.51
CA ASP A 326 -17.78 21.93 9.82
C ASP A 326 -16.34 22.44 9.63
N ASP A 327 -15.50 22.37 10.67
CA ASP A 327 -14.09 22.80 10.64
C ASP A 327 -13.27 22.04 9.56
N ILE A 328 -13.57 20.75 9.36
CA ILE A 328 -12.80 19.90 8.44
C ILE A 328 -13.41 19.86 7.04
N GLY A 329 -14.72 19.80 6.91
CA GLY A 329 -15.39 19.59 5.62
C GLY A 329 -15.12 18.19 5.06
N PHE A 330 -15.56 17.14 5.77
CA PHE A 330 -15.36 15.76 5.37
C PHE A 330 -16.06 15.42 4.04
N ASP A 331 -15.43 14.56 3.27
CA ASP A 331 -15.86 14.11 1.95
C ASP A 331 -16.84 12.94 2.03
N GLN A 332 -16.34 11.71 2.11
CA GLN A 332 -17.14 10.52 2.37
C GLN A 332 -17.14 10.26 3.87
N SER A 333 -18.25 9.82 4.45
CA SER A 333 -18.28 9.49 5.88
C SER A 333 -19.25 8.37 6.16
N PHE A 334 -18.94 7.59 7.20
CA PHE A 334 -19.84 6.57 7.72
C PHE A 334 -20.30 6.98 9.11
N SER A 335 -21.61 7.02 9.33
CA SER A 335 -22.18 7.50 10.58
C SER A 335 -23.18 6.48 11.11
N PHE A 336 -23.05 6.13 12.39
CA PHE A 336 -23.89 5.11 13.01
C PHE A 336 -24.37 5.57 14.38
N ILE A 337 -25.54 5.10 14.79
CA ILE A 337 -25.92 5.13 16.20
C ILE A 337 -25.08 4.09 16.93
N PHE A 338 -24.59 4.44 18.12
CA PHE A 338 -23.89 3.50 18.99
C PHE A 338 -24.71 2.22 19.18
N SER A 339 -24.04 1.09 19.00
CA SER A 339 -24.62 -0.23 19.19
C SER A 339 -23.70 -0.99 20.12
N SER A 340 -24.23 -1.35 21.29
CA SER A 340 -23.50 -2.14 22.29
C SER A 340 -23.10 -3.49 21.69
N ARG A 341 -21.86 -3.90 21.95
CA ARG A 341 -21.31 -5.16 21.47
C ARG A 341 -21.00 -6.06 22.66
N PRO A 342 -21.54 -7.29 22.71
CA PRO A 342 -21.24 -8.20 23.80
C PRO A 342 -19.72 -8.34 24.01
N GLY A 343 -19.28 -8.29 25.27
CA GLY A 343 -17.87 -8.38 25.65
C GLY A 343 -17.08 -7.08 25.57
N THR A 344 -17.63 -5.99 25.03
CA THR A 344 -16.93 -4.69 24.98
C THR A 344 -17.17 -3.86 26.26
N PRO A 345 -16.19 -3.06 26.74
CA PRO A 345 -16.37 -2.22 27.91
C PRO A 345 -17.59 -1.28 27.83
N ALA A 346 -17.86 -0.72 26.65
CA ALA A 346 -18.99 0.19 26.44
C ALA A 346 -20.36 -0.49 26.53
N ALA A 347 -20.44 -1.82 26.40
CA ALA A 347 -21.69 -2.55 26.57
C ALA A 347 -22.19 -2.58 28.01
N ASN A 348 -21.32 -2.30 28.99
CA ASN A 348 -21.66 -2.23 30.41
C ASN A 348 -21.96 -0.80 30.88
N LEU A 349 -21.86 0.20 30.01
CA LEU A 349 -22.18 1.58 30.36
C LEU A 349 -23.69 1.78 30.37
N ALA A 350 -24.19 2.43 31.42
CA ALA A 350 -25.57 2.89 31.47
C ALA A 350 -25.80 3.97 30.42
N ASP A 351 -26.94 3.90 29.74
CA ASP A 351 -27.31 4.86 28.71
C ASP A 351 -28.80 5.16 28.77
N ASP A 352 -29.12 6.30 29.39
CA ASP A 352 -30.49 6.78 29.55
C ASP A 352 -30.95 7.63 28.35
N THR A 353 -30.16 7.73 27.28
CA THR A 353 -30.47 8.56 26.12
C THR A 353 -31.59 7.92 25.29
N PRO A 354 -32.74 8.59 25.09
CA PRO A 354 -33.84 8.04 24.28
C PRO A 354 -33.42 7.74 22.84
N ALA A 355 -34.00 6.71 22.24
CA ALA A 355 -33.68 6.28 20.87
C ALA A 355 -34.02 7.38 19.84
N GLU A 356 -35.03 8.18 20.12
CA GLU A 356 -35.47 9.31 19.30
C GLU A 356 -34.39 10.38 19.23
N VAL A 357 -33.73 10.70 20.36
CA VAL A 357 -32.63 11.68 20.41
C VAL A 357 -31.43 11.19 19.61
N LYS A 358 -31.07 9.90 19.73
CA LYS A 358 -29.97 9.30 18.95
C LYS A 358 -30.27 9.34 17.44
N SER A 359 -31.52 9.09 17.08
CA SER A 359 -31.99 9.14 15.69
C SER A 359 -31.99 10.55 15.13
N GLU A 360 -32.42 11.54 15.92
CA GLU A 360 -32.37 12.96 15.56
C GLU A 360 -30.93 13.42 15.33
N ARG A 361 -30.02 13.09 16.25
CA ARG A 361 -28.58 13.40 16.13
C ARG A 361 -27.97 12.80 14.87
N LEU A 362 -28.26 11.51 14.59
CA LEU A 362 -27.80 10.86 13.37
C LEU A 362 -28.30 11.61 12.13
N ALA A 363 -29.59 11.96 12.08
CA ALA A 363 -30.18 12.66 10.95
C ALA A 363 -29.54 14.05 10.73
N ARG A 364 -29.34 14.83 11.81
CA ARG A 364 -28.67 16.14 11.77
C ARG A 364 -27.23 16.03 11.26
N LEU A 365 -26.48 15.07 11.77
CA LEU A 365 -25.09 14.81 11.37
C LEU A 365 -25.00 14.36 9.91
N GLN A 366 -25.87 13.43 9.48
CA GLN A 366 -25.91 12.96 8.09
C GLN A 366 -26.29 14.06 7.11
N ALA A 367 -27.19 14.97 7.48
CA ALA A 367 -27.56 16.11 6.63
C ALA A 367 -26.34 16.97 6.28
N VAL A 368 -25.50 17.29 7.26
CA VAL A 368 -24.28 18.09 7.05
C VAL A 368 -23.22 17.32 6.27
N LEU A 369 -22.98 16.05 6.60
CA LEU A 369 -22.02 15.21 5.86
C LEU A 369 -22.42 15.04 4.40
N ASN A 370 -23.72 14.82 4.12
CA ASN A 370 -24.23 14.72 2.76
C ASN A 370 -24.12 16.05 2.00
N ALA A 371 -24.33 17.18 2.69
CA ALA A 371 -24.13 18.50 2.09
C ALA A 371 -22.66 18.74 1.71
N ASN A 372 -21.71 18.35 2.56
CA ASN A 372 -20.28 18.42 2.26
C ASN A 372 -19.89 17.52 1.08
N ALA A 373 -20.33 16.25 1.08
CA ALA A 373 -20.10 15.30 0.00
C ALA A 373 -20.65 15.83 -1.34
N LYS A 374 -21.86 16.41 -1.32
CA LYS A 374 -22.49 17.02 -2.49
C LYS A 374 -21.67 18.22 -2.99
N LYS A 375 -21.25 19.12 -2.11
CA LYS A 375 -20.41 20.27 -2.47
C LYS A 375 -19.10 19.83 -3.14
N ILE A 376 -18.48 18.75 -2.65
CA ILE A 376 -17.26 18.19 -3.25
C ILE A 376 -17.57 17.58 -4.62
N ASN A 377 -18.67 16.82 -4.77
CA ASN A 377 -19.09 16.29 -6.09
C ASN A 377 -19.28 17.41 -7.11
N GLU A 378 -19.97 18.48 -6.71
CA GLU A 378 -20.25 19.64 -7.57
C GLU A 378 -18.95 20.38 -7.94
N ALA A 379 -18.02 20.54 -7.00
CA ALA A 379 -16.71 21.15 -7.25
C ALA A 379 -15.84 20.31 -8.21
N MET A 380 -16.09 19.01 -8.35
CA MET A 380 -15.40 18.16 -9.32
C MET A 380 -15.91 18.38 -10.76
N VAL A 381 -17.14 18.89 -10.96
CA VAL A 381 -17.68 19.15 -12.30
C VAL A 381 -16.81 20.17 -13.02
N GLY A 382 -16.42 19.86 -14.26
CA GLY A 382 -15.52 20.65 -15.08
C GLY A 382 -14.03 20.35 -14.86
N THR A 383 -13.67 19.62 -13.81
CA THR A 383 -12.28 19.22 -13.54
C THR A 383 -11.90 17.94 -14.30
N VAL A 384 -10.60 17.72 -14.48
CA VAL A 384 -10.04 16.48 -15.01
C VAL A 384 -9.68 15.57 -13.85
N GLN A 385 -10.16 14.33 -13.88
CA GLN A 385 -9.91 13.32 -12.85
C GLN A 385 -9.22 12.12 -13.48
N ARG A 386 -8.14 11.65 -12.83
CA ARG A 386 -7.47 10.41 -13.22
C ARG A 386 -8.29 9.21 -12.74
N VAL A 387 -8.88 8.46 -13.68
CA VAL A 387 -9.80 7.36 -13.39
C VAL A 387 -9.16 6.03 -13.76
N LEU A 388 -9.13 5.07 -12.83
CA LEU A 388 -8.83 3.68 -13.17
C LEU A 388 -10.09 3.01 -13.70
N VAL A 389 -10.08 2.57 -14.95
CA VAL A 389 -11.24 1.93 -15.58
C VAL A 389 -11.31 0.47 -15.15
N GLU A 390 -12.43 0.06 -14.55
CA GLU A 390 -12.57 -1.28 -13.96
C GLU A 390 -13.32 -2.24 -14.89
N LYS A 391 -14.44 -1.81 -15.47
CA LYS A 391 -15.38 -2.70 -16.19
C LYS A 391 -16.43 -1.89 -16.98
N PRO A 392 -17.28 -2.55 -17.79
CA PRO A 392 -18.48 -1.91 -18.34
C PRO A 392 -19.45 -1.47 -17.23
N SER A 393 -20.21 -0.40 -17.47
CA SER A 393 -21.21 0.09 -16.53
C SER A 393 -22.38 -0.88 -16.44
N LYS A 394 -22.85 -1.12 -15.20
CA LYS A 394 -24.01 -2.01 -14.96
C LYS A 394 -25.29 -1.52 -15.62
N LYS A 395 -25.46 -0.20 -15.74
CA LYS A 395 -26.70 0.41 -16.28
C LYS A 395 -26.67 0.57 -17.80
N ASN A 396 -25.48 0.73 -18.38
CA ASN A 396 -25.29 0.93 -19.81
C ASN A 396 -24.01 0.22 -20.27
N PRO A 397 -24.10 -0.93 -20.95
CA PRO A 397 -22.93 -1.67 -21.43
C PRO A 397 -22.03 -0.89 -22.41
N ASN A 398 -22.56 0.17 -23.04
CA ASN A 398 -21.80 1.06 -23.94
C ASN A 398 -20.98 2.12 -23.18
N GLU A 399 -21.11 2.20 -21.86
CA GLU A 399 -20.31 3.04 -20.99
C GLU A 399 -19.34 2.18 -20.18
N LEU A 400 -18.20 2.76 -19.84
CA LEU A 400 -17.25 2.20 -18.91
C LEU A 400 -17.46 2.81 -17.54
N THR A 401 -17.09 2.06 -16.50
CA THR A 401 -17.07 2.53 -15.12
C THR A 401 -15.68 2.39 -14.54
N GLY A 402 -15.26 3.39 -13.79
CA GLY A 402 -13.98 3.42 -13.11
C GLY A 402 -14.01 4.26 -11.84
N ARG A 403 -12.88 4.32 -11.13
CA ARG A 403 -12.77 5.07 -9.86
C ARG A 403 -11.74 6.18 -9.87
N THR A 404 -12.16 7.35 -9.38
CA THR A 404 -11.28 8.50 -9.07
C THR A 404 -10.43 8.23 -7.82
N GLU A 405 -9.47 9.12 -7.55
CA GLU A 405 -8.65 9.07 -6.33
C GLU A 405 -9.45 9.20 -5.03
N ASN A 406 -10.56 9.94 -5.01
CA ASN A 406 -11.48 9.99 -3.87
C ASN A 406 -12.60 8.95 -3.93
N MET A 407 -12.33 7.79 -4.55
CA MET A 407 -13.17 6.59 -4.55
C MET A 407 -14.56 6.73 -5.19
N ARG A 408 -14.80 7.78 -5.99
CA ARG A 408 -16.08 7.95 -6.69
C ARG A 408 -16.10 7.14 -7.96
N TYR A 409 -17.24 6.51 -8.21
CA TYR A 409 -17.51 5.92 -9.51
C TYR A 409 -17.74 7.00 -10.54
N VAL A 410 -17.08 6.88 -11.68
CA VAL A 410 -17.30 7.71 -12.87
C VAL A 410 -17.77 6.81 -13.99
N ASN A 411 -18.89 7.16 -14.62
CA ASN A 411 -19.40 6.49 -15.82
C ASN A 411 -19.20 7.39 -17.03
N PHE A 412 -18.64 6.86 -18.11
CA PHE A 412 -18.36 7.62 -19.32
C PHE A 412 -18.32 6.70 -20.55
N PRO A 413 -18.66 7.21 -21.75
CA PRO A 413 -18.54 6.45 -22.99
C PRO A 413 -17.06 6.22 -23.35
N GLY A 414 -16.71 5.01 -23.79
CA GLY A 414 -15.35 4.68 -24.19
C GLY A 414 -15.21 3.23 -24.66
N PRO A 415 -14.16 2.91 -25.44
CA PRO A 415 -13.92 1.55 -25.92
C PRO A 415 -13.43 0.64 -24.79
N THR A 416 -13.90 -0.61 -24.76
CA THR A 416 -13.58 -1.62 -23.72
C THR A 416 -12.09 -1.89 -23.54
N ARG A 417 -11.25 -1.63 -24.55
CA ARG A 417 -9.78 -1.70 -24.45
C ARG A 417 -9.18 -0.83 -23.33
N LEU A 418 -9.91 0.17 -22.84
CA LEU A 418 -9.47 1.04 -21.74
C LEU A 418 -9.58 0.37 -20.37
N ILE A 419 -10.29 -0.75 -20.24
CA ILE A 419 -10.39 -1.49 -18.98
C ILE A 419 -8.97 -1.87 -18.51
N GLY A 420 -8.70 -1.59 -17.24
CA GLY A 420 -7.39 -1.76 -16.62
C GLY A 420 -6.38 -0.64 -16.90
N GLN A 421 -6.80 0.47 -17.50
CA GLN A 421 -5.95 1.62 -17.73
C GLN A 421 -6.37 2.83 -16.89
N PHE A 422 -5.41 3.71 -16.59
CA PHE A 422 -5.71 5.05 -16.09
C PHE A 422 -6.04 5.96 -17.26
N VAL A 423 -7.17 6.65 -17.17
CA VAL A 423 -7.65 7.59 -18.19
C VAL A 423 -8.00 8.91 -17.51
N ASP A 424 -7.62 10.02 -18.14
CA ASP A 424 -8.03 11.34 -17.72
C ASP A 424 -9.46 11.60 -18.22
N VAL A 425 -10.37 11.83 -17.27
CA VAL A 425 -11.80 12.02 -17.54
C VAL A 425 -12.21 13.40 -17.07
N VAL A 426 -12.76 14.20 -17.98
CA VAL A 426 -13.41 15.46 -17.63
C VAL A 426 -14.75 15.12 -17.01
N ILE A 427 -14.97 15.53 -15.75
CA ILE A 427 -16.25 15.32 -15.08
C ILE A 427 -17.26 16.31 -15.64
N THR A 428 -18.39 15.80 -16.12
CA THR A 428 -19.44 16.60 -16.76
C THR A 428 -20.66 16.78 -15.89
N GLU A 429 -20.92 15.85 -14.96
CA GLU A 429 -22.11 15.88 -14.12
C GLU A 429 -21.86 15.15 -12.79
N ALA A 430 -22.42 15.71 -11.72
CA ALA A 430 -22.47 15.09 -10.40
C ALA A 430 -23.85 14.46 -10.17
N MET A 431 -23.91 13.14 -10.04
CA MET A 431 -25.11 12.42 -9.59
C MET A 431 -25.05 12.21 -8.07
N THR A 432 -26.11 11.65 -7.50
CA THR A 432 -26.20 11.36 -6.06
C THR A 432 -25.03 10.51 -5.55
N ASN A 433 -24.69 9.42 -6.26
CA ASN A 433 -23.71 8.41 -5.82
C ASN A 433 -22.62 8.11 -6.85
N SER A 434 -22.52 8.90 -7.91
CA SER A 434 -21.56 8.71 -9.00
C SER A 434 -21.35 10.00 -9.76
N LEU A 435 -20.29 10.07 -10.54
CA LEU A 435 -20.05 11.13 -11.50
C LEU A 435 -20.30 10.61 -12.91
N ARG A 436 -20.62 11.52 -13.83
CA ARG A 436 -20.50 11.27 -15.27
C ARG A 436 -19.34 12.07 -15.82
N GLY A 437 -18.74 11.56 -16.89
CA GLY A 437 -17.69 12.28 -17.56
C GLY A 437 -17.55 11.90 -19.03
N ARG A 438 -16.51 12.47 -19.63
CA ARG A 438 -16.04 12.14 -20.97
C ARG A 438 -14.52 12.06 -20.97
N ILE A 439 -13.97 11.22 -21.84
CA ILE A 439 -12.52 11.09 -21.99
C ILE A 439 -11.93 12.46 -22.37
N GLY A 440 -10.92 12.92 -21.63
CA GLY A 440 -10.12 14.08 -22.01
C GLY A 440 -9.29 13.78 -23.26
N SER A 441 -8.97 14.78 -24.08
CA SER A 441 -8.12 14.58 -25.28
C SER A 441 -6.86 13.81 -24.90
N TRP A 442 -6.59 12.69 -25.59
CA TRP A 442 -5.46 11.78 -25.33
C TRP A 442 -4.06 12.44 -25.43
N ASP A 443 -3.96 13.71 -25.84
CA ASP A 443 -2.72 14.47 -26.01
C ASP A 443 -2.22 15.21 -24.74
N SER A 444 -2.89 15.05 -23.58
CA SER A 444 -2.58 15.83 -22.38
C SER A 444 -1.47 15.26 -21.49
N GLN A 445 -0.38 14.74 -22.05
CA GLN A 445 0.92 14.77 -21.35
C GLN A 445 1.47 16.22 -21.27
N ALA A 446 0.99 17.13 -22.13
CA ALA A 446 1.43 18.53 -22.20
C ALA A 446 0.67 19.52 -21.27
N ALA A 447 -0.44 19.11 -20.64
CA ALA A 447 -1.29 20.03 -19.86
C ALA A 447 -0.88 20.18 -18.36
N ARG A 448 0.29 19.69 -17.96
CA ARG A 448 0.82 19.80 -16.58
C ARG A 448 1.56 21.11 -16.27
N VAL A 449 1.54 22.09 -17.16
CA VAL A 449 2.35 23.33 -17.00
C VAL A 449 1.60 24.47 -16.28
N GLY A 450 0.32 24.31 -15.90
CA GLY A 450 -0.43 25.40 -15.28
C GLY A 450 -1.31 24.99 -14.11
N MET A 451 -0.75 24.90 -12.91
CA MET A 451 -1.33 25.41 -11.64
C MET A 451 -0.55 24.87 -10.41
N SER A 452 0.05 25.81 -9.66
CA SER A 452 0.56 25.75 -8.28
C SER A 452 1.70 24.77 -7.94
N ALA A 453 2.89 25.35 -7.74
CA ALA A 453 4.10 24.68 -7.27
C ALA A 453 4.10 24.38 -5.76
N THR A 454 4.48 23.15 -5.40
CA THR A 454 5.01 22.70 -4.11
C THR A 454 6.30 21.91 -4.43
N PRO A 455 7.37 21.93 -3.61
CA PRO A 455 8.74 21.82 -4.11
C PRO A 455 9.03 20.50 -4.82
N ALA A 456 9.78 20.62 -5.92
CA ALA A 456 10.32 19.50 -6.66
C ALA A 456 11.10 18.55 -5.74
N ASN A 457 10.84 17.25 -5.89
CA ASN A 457 11.72 16.17 -5.45
C ASN A 457 13.19 16.59 -5.74
N PRO A 458 14.09 16.65 -4.75
CA PRO A 458 15.45 17.13 -4.96
C PRO A 458 16.18 16.30 -6.03
N GLY A 459 15.86 15.00 -6.14
CA GLY A 459 16.36 14.13 -7.20
C GLY A 459 15.94 14.59 -8.61
N LEU A 460 14.77 15.19 -8.80
CA LEU A 460 14.28 15.70 -10.10
C LEU A 460 15.04 16.95 -10.58
N ARG A 461 15.75 17.66 -9.70
CA ARG A 461 16.64 18.78 -10.06
C ARG A 461 18.02 18.33 -10.53
N ILE A 462 18.44 17.10 -10.16
CA ILE A 462 19.77 16.60 -10.51
C ILE A 462 19.83 16.21 -11.98
N ARG A 463 20.68 16.92 -12.74
CA ARG A 463 21.00 16.65 -14.14
C ARG A 463 22.34 15.92 -14.22
N VAL A 464 22.39 14.77 -14.88
CA VAL A 464 23.67 14.12 -15.21
C VAL A 464 24.02 14.45 -16.65
N MET A 465 25.20 15.01 -16.85
CA MET A 465 25.65 15.51 -18.15
C MET A 465 27.08 15.05 -18.44
N PRO A 466 27.45 14.83 -19.72
CA PRO A 466 28.84 14.62 -20.09
C PRO A 466 29.71 15.79 -19.62
N TYR A 467 30.92 15.49 -19.17
CA TYR A 467 31.88 16.49 -18.73
C TYR A 467 32.19 17.50 -19.85
N GLN A 468 32.37 18.76 -19.44
CA GLN A 468 32.75 19.90 -20.26
C GLN A 468 33.86 20.65 -19.53
N ALA A 469 34.73 21.37 -20.26
CA ALA A 469 35.89 22.06 -19.68
C ALA A 469 35.50 23.07 -18.57
N GLU A 470 34.33 23.70 -18.69
CA GLU A 470 33.76 24.61 -17.67
C GLU A 470 33.51 23.94 -16.31
N HIS A 471 33.35 22.61 -16.27
CA HIS A 471 33.14 21.85 -15.03
C HIS A 471 34.45 21.45 -14.34
N PHE A 472 35.63 21.79 -14.90
CA PHE A 472 36.93 21.34 -14.42
C PHE A 472 37.11 21.60 -12.91
N GLU A 473 37.10 22.86 -12.49
CA GLU A 473 37.38 23.23 -11.10
C GLU A 473 36.40 22.58 -10.12
N ALA A 474 35.11 22.55 -10.47
CA ALA A 474 34.07 22.00 -9.61
C ALA A 474 34.16 20.47 -9.48
N ALA A 475 34.42 19.75 -10.59
CA ALA A 475 34.55 18.30 -10.58
C ALA A 475 35.84 17.84 -9.88
N THR A 476 36.99 18.47 -10.17
CA THR A 476 38.26 18.13 -9.52
C THR A 476 38.23 18.51 -8.04
N GLY A 477 37.66 19.67 -7.70
CA GLY A 477 37.48 20.11 -6.33
C GLY A 477 36.66 19.13 -5.50
N LEU A 478 35.53 18.67 -6.03
CA LEU A 478 34.70 17.65 -5.37
C LEU A 478 35.44 16.34 -5.12
N ILE A 479 36.14 15.82 -6.15
CA ILE A 479 36.86 14.54 -6.06
C ILE A 479 38.00 14.61 -5.03
N VAL A 480 38.85 15.63 -5.15
CA VAL A 480 40.02 15.81 -4.26
C VAL A 480 39.56 16.06 -2.83
N ALA A 481 38.54 16.88 -2.61
CA ALA A 481 37.99 17.14 -1.28
C ALA A 481 37.47 15.86 -0.62
N ILE A 482 36.69 15.04 -1.34
CA ILE A 482 36.19 13.77 -0.78
C ILE A 482 37.35 12.82 -0.47
N GLN A 483 38.31 12.65 -1.38
CA GLN A 483 39.43 11.74 -1.16
C GLN A 483 40.33 12.16 0.02
N ARG A 484 40.66 13.44 0.13
CA ARG A 484 41.54 13.97 1.17
C ARG A 484 40.80 14.16 2.49
N ASP A 485 39.71 14.92 2.47
CA ASP A 485 39.07 15.42 3.69
C ASP A 485 38.19 14.36 4.35
N GLU A 486 37.58 13.45 3.57
CA GLU A 486 36.71 12.40 4.13
C GLU A 486 37.45 11.09 4.35
N PHE A 487 38.32 10.69 3.41
CA PHE A 487 38.96 9.38 3.45
C PHE A 487 40.44 9.41 3.84
N GLY A 488 40.99 10.60 4.07
CA GLY A 488 42.34 10.79 4.61
C GLY A 488 43.45 10.36 3.67
N PHE A 489 43.21 10.35 2.35
CA PHE A 489 44.26 10.05 1.38
C PHE A 489 45.16 11.26 1.17
N ASP A 490 46.49 11.07 1.26
CA ASP A 490 47.48 12.10 0.90
C ASP A 490 47.61 12.23 -0.63
N ILE A 491 46.55 12.79 -1.24
CA ILE A 491 46.43 12.99 -2.68
C ILE A 491 45.99 14.43 -2.99
N ASP A 492 46.60 15.02 -4.00
CA ASP A 492 46.24 16.32 -4.57
C ASP A 492 46.01 16.18 -6.08
N LEU A 493 45.70 17.29 -6.76
CA LEU A 493 45.49 17.27 -8.21
C LEU A 493 46.78 16.96 -8.98
N ALA A 494 47.95 17.36 -8.47
CA ALA A 494 49.24 17.09 -9.12
C ALA A 494 49.59 15.59 -9.14
N LYS A 495 49.11 14.84 -8.13
CA LYS A 495 49.21 13.37 -8.05
C LYS A 495 48.12 12.64 -8.87
N GLN A 496 47.24 13.35 -9.59
CA GLN A 496 46.13 12.80 -10.39
C GLN A 496 46.16 13.31 -11.84
N PRO A 497 47.11 12.85 -12.67
CA PRO A 497 47.25 13.30 -14.06
C PRO A 497 46.05 12.93 -14.94
N ASP A 498 45.23 11.96 -14.51
CA ASP A 498 43.97 11.61 -15.14
C ASP A 498 42.90 12.70 -15.01
N LEU A 499 42.98 13.53 -13.97
CA LEU A 499 42.07 14.64 -13.72
C LEU A 499 42.53 15.97 -14.32
N SER A 500 43.83 16.14 -14.62
CA SER A 500 44.33 17.36 -15.26
C SER A 500 43.91 17.47 -16.73
N GLU A 501 43.64 16.34 -17.39
CA GLU A 501 43.28 16.26 -18.82
C GLU A 501 42.12 15.28 -19.03
N ILE A 502 40.98 15.52 -18.35
CA ILE A 502 39.81 14.62 -18.36
C ILE A 502 39.34 14.23 -19.77
N PRO A 503 39.21 15.16 -20.75
CA PRO A 503 38.79 14.80 -22.11
C PRO A 503 39.73 13.79 -22.76
N THR A 504 41.04 14.04 -22.70
CA THR A 504 42.06 13.17 -23.30
C THR A 504 42.13 11.81 -22.61
N PHE A 505 41.91 11.75 -21.30
CA PHE A 505 42.10 10.52 -20.52
C PHE A 505 40.85 9.63 -20.43
N TYR A 506 39.66 10.23 -20.36
CA TYR A 506 38.40 9.51 -20.17
C TYR A 506 37.48 9.58 -21.38
N GLN A 507 37.49 10.64 -22.18
CA GLN A 507 36.59 10.79 -23.34
C GLN A 507 37.23 10.22 -24.63
N SER A 508 37.85 9.05 -24.51
CA SER A 508 38.52 8.32 -25.60
C SER A 508 37.93 6.92 -25.78
N GLY A 509 37.78 6.46 -27.02
CA GLY A 509 37.25 5.13 -27.33
C GLY A 509 35.81 4.97 -26.85
N THR A 510 35.53 3.92 -26.08
CA THR A 510 34.22 3.72 -25.43
C THR A 510 34.11 4.38 -24.05
N GLY A 511 35.13 5.10 -23.60
CA GLY A 511 35.15 5.82 -22.33
C GLY A 511 34.38 7.14 -22.37
N ASN A 512 33.97 7.63 -21.21
CA ASN A 512 33.47 8.99 -21.02
C ASN A 512 33.52 9.40 -19.53
N PHE A 513 33.28 10.67 -19.24
CA PHE A 513 33.18 11.23 -17.89
C PHE A 513 31.89 12.02 -17.76
N TRP A 514 31.19 11.89 -16.63
CA TRP A 514 29.97 12.62 -16.34
C TRP A 514 30.04 13.35 -15.00
N ALA A 515 29.33 14.48 -14.94
CA ALA A 515 29.05 15.21 -13.73
C ALA A 515 27.54 15.21 -13.46
N ALA A 516 27.17 15.08 -12.18
CA ALA A 516 25.83 15.34 -11.68
C ALA A 516 25.76 16.77 -11.14
N LEU A 517 24.77 17.54 -11.58
CA LEU A 517 24.60 18.94 -11.23
C LEU A 517 23.27 19.17 -10.50
N ASP A 518 23.31 19.93 -9.40
CA ASP A 518 22.13 20.60 -8.81
C ASP A 518 22.21 22.09 -9.17
N GLY A 519 21.37 22.53 -10.10
CA GLY A 519 21.56 23.83 -10.76
C GLY A 519 22.87 23.84 -11.56
N ASP A 520 23.81 24.71 -11.14
CA ASP A 520 25.15 24.87 -11.73
C ASP A 520 26.26 24.28 -10.83
N VAL A 521 25.88 23.63 -9.71
CA VAL A 521 26.84 23.06 -8.76
C VAL A 521 27.07 21.58 -9.07
N VAL A 522 28.32 21.18 -9.24
CA VAL A 522 28.69 19.77 -9.38
C VAL A 522 28.58 19.07 -8.03
N VAL A 523 27.68 18.09 -7.93
CA VAL A 523 27.37 17.34 -6.70
C VAL A 523 27.78 15.87 -6.76
N GLY A 524 28.18 15.38 -7.94
CA GLY A 524 28.71 14.04 -8.12
C GLY A 524 29.43 13.86 -9.44
N THR A 525 30.26 12.82 -9.55
CA THR A 525 31.01 12.46 -10.75
C THR A 525 31.02 10.95 -10.96
N ILE A 526 31.22 10.51 -12.19
CA ILE A 526 31.51 9.13 -12.55
C ILE A 526 32.26 9.11 -13.89
N ALA A 527 33.17 8.15 -14.07
CA ALA A 527 33.92 7.98 -15.30
C ALA A 527 33.95 6.51 -15.72
N LEU A 528 33.97 6.28 -17.04
CA LEU A 528 34.33 5.02 -17.66
C LEU A 528 35.60 5.24 -18.46
N LYS A 529 36.63 4.44 -18.20
CA LYS A 529 37.87 4.40 -18.99
C LYS A 529 37.84 3.20 -19.90
N ASP A 530 38.01 3.40 -21.21
CA ASP A 530 38.20 2.30 -22.14
C ASP A 530 39.51 1.55 -21.80
N ILE A 531 39.39 0.24 -21.63
CA ILE A 531 40.53 -0.66 -21.40
C ILE A 531 40.59 -1.74 -22.48
N GLY A 532 39.98 -1.54 -23.65
CA GLY A 532 40.04 -2.47 -24.78
C GLY A 532 39.25 -3.77 -24.56
N GLY A 533 39.16 -4.59 -25.62
CA GLY A 533 38.46 -5.88 -25.55
C GLY A 533 36.96 -5.79 -25.24
N ARG A 534 36.32 -4.65 -25.58
CA ARG A 534 34.93 -4.31 -25.21
C ARG A 534 34.73 -4.25 -23.68
N MET A 535 35.77 -3.86 -22.94
CA MET A 535 35.73 -3.68 -21.50
C MET A 535 36.03 -2.23 -21.12
N VAL A 536 35.43 -1.77 -20.03
CA VAL A 536 35.71 -0.45 -19.45
C VAL A 536 35.97 -0.56 -17.95
N ALA A 537 36.79 0.34 -17.42
CA ALA A 537 36.99 0.51 -15.99
C ALA A 537 36.16 1.69 -15.45
N LEU A 538 35.29 1.44 -14.47
CA LEU A 538 34.55 2.48 -13.76
C LEU A 538 35.47 3.16 -12.75
N ARG A 539 35.56 4.49 -12.83
CA ARG A 539 36.46 5.33 -12.03
C ARG A 539 35.74 6.59 -11.56
N LYS A 540 36.34 7.27 -10.59
CA LYS A 540 35.95 8.60 -10.08
C LYS A 540 34.45 8.72 -9.71
N MET A 541 33.87 7.64 -9.20
CA MET A 541 32.50 7.65 -8.68
C MET A 541 32.48 8.27 -7.29
N PHE A 542 32.14 9.56 -7.21
CA PHE A 542 32.09 10.31 -5.97
C PHE A 542 30.82 11.16 -5.92
N VAL A 543 30.21 11.25 -4.74
CA VAL A 543 29.00 12.05 -4.51
C VAL A 543 29.22 12.87 -3.24
N ALA A 544 28.92 14.16 -3.28
CA ALA A 544 28.99 15.05 -2.13
C ALA A 544 28.13 14.49 -0.98
N ALA A 545 28.63 14.54 0.27
CA ALA A 545 28.01 13.89 1.42
C ALA A 545 26.52 14.25 1.61
N LYS A 546 26.16 15.53 1.39
CA LYS A 546 24.77 16.03 1.45
C LYS A 546 23.82 15.37 0.44
N TYR A 547 24.34 14.86 -0.67
CA TYR A 547 23.59 14.32 -1.81
C TYR A 547 23.65 12.79 -1.90
N ARG A 548 24.13 12.14 -0.84
CA ARG A 548 24.11 10.67 -0.69
C ARG A 548 22.81 10.25 -0.05
N GLY A 549 22.32 9.07 -0.40
CA GLY A 549 21.02 8.57 0.08
C GLY A 549 20.04 8.35 -1.06
N ALA A 550 19.02 7.54 -0.80
CA ALA A 550 17.99 7.22 -1.79
C ALA A 550 17.12 8.44 -2.11
N GLU A 551 17.02 9.41 -1.21
CA GLU A 551 16.25 10.64 -1.37
C GLU A 551 16.79 11.57 -2.48
N TRP A 552 18.10 11.53 -2.74
CA TRP A 552 18.74 12.31 -3.80
C TRP A 552 18.95 11.50 -5.09
N GLY A 553 19.21 10.19 -4.96
CA GLY A 553 19.37 9.28 -6.09
C GLY A 553 20.57 9.57 -7.00
N VAL A 554 21.53 10.42 -6.59
CA VAL A 554 22.64 10.88 -7.44
C VAL A 554 23.53 9.73 -7.90
N ALA A 555 23.92 8.85 -6.98
CA ALA A 555 24.78 7.70 -7.29
C ALA A 555 24.12 6.74 -8.30
N ALA A 556 22.82 6.45 -8.12
CA ALA A 556 22.05 5.60 -9.02
C ALA A 556 21.96 6.23 -10.42
N LYS A 557 21.59 7.52 -10.51
CA LYS A 557 21.53 8.24 -11.79
C LYS A 557 22.86 8.29 -12.53
N LEU A 558 23.97 8.50 -11.81
CA LEU A 558 25.32 8.48 -12.39
C LEU A 558 25.65 7.10 -12.95
N LEU A 559 25.40 6.04 -12.16
CA LEU A 559 25.66 4.67 -12.58
C LEU A 559 24.79 4.28 -13.79
N ASP A 560 23.49 4.55 -13.75
CA ASP A 560 22.56 4.28 -14.85
C ASP A 560 22.97 4.99 -16.14
N THR A 561 23.42 6.24 -16.03
CA THR A 561 23.93 7.02 -17.17
C THR A 561 25.18 6.35 -17.78
N ALA A 562 26.14 5.96 -16.93
CA ALA A 562 27.35 5.27 -17.37
C ALA A 562 27.04 3.90 -17.98
N MET A 563 26.16 3.10 -17.37
CA MET A 563 25.79 1.78 -17.89
C MET A 563 25.01 1.89 -19.20
N GLY A 564 24.11 2.87 -19.32
CA GLY A 564 23.42 3.18 -20.57
C GLY A 564 24.39 3.56 -21.69
N TRP A 565 25.44 4.33 -21.38
CA TRP A 565 26.51 4.63 -22.33
C TRP A 565 27.28 3.38 -22.74
N ALA A 566 27.72 2.57 -21.78
CA ALA A 566 28.46 1.34 -22.04
C ALA A 566 27.69 0.38 -22.96
N ARG A 567 26.40 0.16 -22.69
CA ARG A 567 25.52 -0.66 -23.56
C ARG A 567 25.41 -0.10 -24.98
N ARG A 568 25.21 1.22 -25.14
CA ARG A 568 25.14 1.85 -26.47
C ARG A 568 26.44 1.75 -27.26
N HIS A 569 27.57 1.62 -26.58
CA HIS A 569 28.90 1.47 -27.20
C HIS A 569 29.37 0.02 -27.22
N ALA A 570 28.44 -0.93 -27.08
CA ALA A 570 28.69 -2.36 -27.21
C ALA A 570 29.78 -2.88 -26.24
N VAL A 571 29.92 -2.26 -25.07
CA VAL A 571 30.77 -2.76 -23.97
C VAL A 571 30.11 -3.99 -23.37
N LEU A 572 30.90 -5.05 -23.12
CA LEU A 572 30.43 -6.32 -22.57
C LEU A 572 30.73 -6.47 -21.07
N SER A 573 31.72 -5.76 -20.54
CA SER A 573 32.08 -5.87 -19.12
C SER A 573 32.59 -4.56 -18.56
N VAL A 574 32.12 -4.24 -17.35
CA VAL A 574 32.55 -3.10 -16.55
C VAL A 574 33.31 -3.61 -15.34
N LEU A 575 34.53 -3.12 -15.15
CA LEU A 575 35.40 -3.50 -14.04
C LEU A 575 35.60 -2.29 -13.11
N LEU A 576 35.75 -2.50 -11.80
CA LEU A 576 36.19 -1.44 -10.90
C LEU A 576 37.09 -1.97 -9.80
N GLY A 577 38.00 -1.11 -9.37
CA GLY A 577 38.85 -1.28 -8.19
C GLY A 577 38.41 -0.29 -7.13
N THR A 578 38.39 -0.73 -5.88
CA THR A 578 38.00 0.09 -4.72
C THR A 578 38.78 -0.35 -3.48
N THR A 579 38.79 0.49 -2.46
CA THR A 579 39.37 0.18 -1.15
C THR A 579 38.34 -0.47 -0.23
N GLU A 580 38.77 -1.39 0.63
CA GLU A 580 37.96 -1.99 1.69
C GLU A 580 37.27 -0.97 2.61
N LYS A 581 37.80 0.26 2.68
CA LYS A 581 37.23 1.37 3.46
C LYS A 581 35.87 1.84 2.93
N PHE A 582 35.55 1.64 1.65
CA PHE A 582 34.32 2.15 1.02
C PHE A 582 33.14 1.17 1.14
N ARG A 583 32.81 0.76 2.38
CA ARG A 583 31.76 -0.24 2.65
C ARG A 583 30.39 0.12 2.05
N ALA A 584 30.04 1.40 2.04
CA ALA A 584 28.78 1.88 1.43
C ALA A 584 28.79 1.73 -0.10
N ALA A 585 29.93 1.97 -0.75
CA ALA A 585 30.08 1.78 -2.19
C ALA A 585 30.02 0.30 -2.58
N HIS A 586 30.60 -0.60 -1.78
CA HIS A 586 30.53 -2.06 -2.00
C HIS A 586 29.07 -2.55 -2.06
N ARG A 587 28.28 -2.21 -1.04
CA ARG A 587 26.84 -2.55 -1.01
C ARG A 587 26.09 -1.94 -2.18
N PHE A 588 26.45 -0.72 -2.57
CA PHE A 588 25.85 -0.06 -3.72
C PHE A 588 26.17 -0.80 -5.03
N TYR A 589 27.42 -1.19 -5.28
CA TYR A 589 27.81 -1.93 -6.48
C TYR A 589 27.16 -3.32 -6.53
N GLU A 590 27.20 -4.07 -5.42
CA GLU A 590 26.59 -5.41 -5.31
C GLU A 590 25.08 -5.36 -5.59
N LYS A 591 24.38 -4.35 -5.06
CA LYS A 591 22.97 -4.10 -5.36
C LYS A 591 22.69 -3.85 -6.86
N HIS A 592 23.66 -3.30 -7.60
CA HIS A 592 23.53 -3.04 -9.04
C HIS A 592 24.19 -4.13 -9.90
N GLY A 593 24.35 -5.34 -9.34
CA GLY A 593 24.76 -6.53 -10.10
C GLY A 593 26.26 -6.70 -10.29
N PHE A 594 27.09 -5.85 -9.68
CA PHE A 594 28.53 -6.06 -9.67
C PHE A 594 28.90 -7.22 -8.74
N THR A 595 29.63 -8.19 -9.25
CA THR A 595 30.13 -9.34 -8.50
C THR A 595 31.58 -9.12 -8.10
N LEU A 596 31.95 -9.47 -6.87
CA LEU A 596 33.34 -9.44 -6.41
C LEU A 596 34.19 -10.45 -7.21
N VAL A 597 35.38 -10.04 -7.62
CA VAL A 597 36.31 -10.88 -8.38
C VAL A 597 37.73 -10.78 -7.80
N GLU A 598 38.51 -11.85 -7.97
CA GLU A 598 39.91 -11.87 -7.57
C GLU A 598 40.76 -10.99 -8.50
N LYS A 599 41.83 -10.42 -7.94
CA LYS A 599 42.72 -9.48 -8.67
C LYS A 599 43.29 -10.11 -9.94
N GLU A 600 43.63 -11.39 -9.87
CA GLU A 600 44.25 -12.19 -10.93
C GLU A 600 43.30 -12.44 -12.10
N SER A 601 42.00 -12.23 -11.91
CA SER A 601 40.98 -12.41 -12.96
C SER A 601 40.78 -11.17 -13.85
N LEU A 602 41.44 -10.05 -13.51
CA LEU A 602 41.37 -8.80 -14.26
C LEU A 602 42.33 -8.82 -15.45
N PRO A 603 41.97 -8.18 -16.57
CA PRO A 603 42.83 -8.14 -17.74
C PRO A 603 44.10 -7.31 -17.48
N ASP A 604 45.20 -7.62 -18.20
CA ASP A 604 46.51 -6.96 -18.01
C ASP A 604 46.48 -5.45 -18.17
N ASN A 605 45.52 -4.93 -18.94
CA ASN A 605 45.32 -3.51 -19.19
C ASN A 605 44.40 -2.82 -18.15
N PHE A 606 43.96 -3.55 -17.12
CA PHE A 606 43.28 -2.96 -15.98
C PHE A 606 44.29 -2.18 -15.12
N PHE A 607 44.11 -0.87 -15.03
CA PHE A 607 44.99 0.00 -14.26
C PHE A 607 44.76 -0.16 -12.76
N PHE A 608 45.75 -0.59 -11.98
CA PHE A 608 45.62 -0.70 -10.52
C PHE A 608 46.00 0.60 -9.82
N MET A 609 45.17 1.08 -8.89
CA MET A 609 45.57 2.13 -7.96
C MET A 609 46.18 1.51 -6.70
N SER A 610 47.13 2.20 -6.06
CA SER A 610 47.79 1.72 -4.83
C SER A 610 46.82 1.50 -3.65
N ILE A 611 45.63 2.12 -3.71
CA ILE A 611 44.57 2.01 -2.72
C ILE A 611 43.55 0.91 -3.02
N ASP A 612 43.60 0.29 -4.21
CA ASP A 612 42.65 -0.73 -4.62
C ASP A 612 42.93 -2.04 -3.88
N THR A 613 42.00 -2.45 -3.01
CA THR A 613 42.07 -3.71 -2.25
C THR A 613 40.91 -4.66 -2.52
N ARG A 614 39.89 -4.22 -3.28
CA ARG A 614 38.75 -5.04 -3.73
C ARG A 614 38.43 -4.74 -5.19
N PHE A 615 37.98 -5.75 -5.92
CA PHE A 615 37.70 -5.65 -7.35
C PHE A 615 36.33 -6.22 -7.67
N TYR A 616 35.60 -5.55 -8.56
CA TYR A 616 34.28 -5.99 -8.99
C TYR A 616 34.17 -6.02 -10.51
N ARG A 617 33.30 -6.91 -11.01
CA ARG A 617 32.93 -7.04 -12.42
C ARG A 617 31.41 -7.00 -12.57
N LEU A 618 30.93 -6.31 -13.59
CA LEU A 618 29.56 -6.39 -14.08
C LEU A 618 29.61 -6.78 -15.57
N ASN A 619 28.97 -7.89 -15.92
CA ASN A 619 28.78 -8.26 -17.33
C ASN A 619 27.53 -7.56 -17.86
N LEU A 620 27.66 -6.93 -19.02
CA LEU A 620 26.57 -6.30 -19.75
C LEU A 620 26.19 -7.26 -20.89
N GLU A 621 25.23 -8.16 -20.60
CA GLU A 621 24.63 -9.05 -21.61
C GLU A 621 23.77 -8.27 -22.62
#